data_AF-A0A925BR23-F1
#
_entry.id   AF-A0A925BR23-F1
#
_cell.length_a   1.000
_cell.length_b   1.000
_cell.length_c   1.000
_cell.angle_alpha   90.00
_cell.angle_beta   90.00
_cell.angle_gamma   90.00
#
_symmetry.space_group_name_H-M   'P 1'
#
loop_
_entity.id
_entity.type
_entity.pdbx_description
1 polymer ?
#
loop_
_entity_poly.entity_id
_entity_poly.type
_entity_poly.pdbx_seq_one_letter_code
_entity_poly.pdbx_strand_id
1 'polypeptide(L)' 'MSVRQVWCLWFAFIAFVADGLMATRSRADEVVDYVLEVKPLFAKHCQSCHSPVRQKSGFRIDT' A
#
# COMPACT_ATOMS: atom_id res chain seq x y z
N MET A 1 6.18 -47.99 13.51
CA MET A 1 6.28 -46.54 13.77
C MET A 1 5.72 -46.28 15.17
N SER A 2 6.47 -45.64 16.06
CA SER A 2 6.05 -45.41 17.45
C SER A 2 5.08 -44.22 17.54
N VAL A 3 4.09 -44.27 18.43
CA VAL A 3 3.14 -43.17 18.73
C VAL A 3 3.88 -41.86 19.04
N ARG A 4 5.07 -41.95 19.65
CA ARG A 4 5.96 -40.82 19.95
C ARG A 4 6.47 -40.13 18.68
N GLN A 5 6.70 -40.90 17.61
CA GLN A 5 7.18 -40.38 16.32
C GLN A 5 6.09 -39.61 15.58
N VAL A 6 4.84 -40.06 15.66
CA VAL A 6 3.69 -39.37 15.05
C VAL A 6 3.43 -38.03 15.73
N TRP A 7 3.51 -38.00 17.07
CA TRP A 7 3.38 -36.76 17.82
C TRP A 7 4.47 -35.74 17.49
N CYS A 8 5.75 -36.16 17.44
CA CYS A 8 6.84 -35.26 17.07
C CYS A 8 6.67 -34.66 15.66
N LEU A 9 6.24 -35.47 14.68
CA LEU A 9 6.01 -35.00 13.32
C LEU A 9 4.81 -34.06 13.23
N TRP A 10 3.77 -34.31 14.01
CA TRP A 10 2.58 -33.44 14.08
C TRP A 10 2.90 -32.07 14.68
N PHE A 11 3.67 -32.03 15.79
CA PHE A 11 4.11 -30.76 16.37
C PHE A 11 5.08 -29.98 15.47
N ALA A 12 6.00 -30.67 14.78
CA ALA A 12 6.91 -30.04 13.83
C ALA A 12 6.17 -29.44 12.63
N PHE A 13 5.12 -30.10 12.15
CA PHE A 13 4.26 -29.59 11.07
C PHE A 13 3.48 -28.34 11.50
N ILE A 14 2.91 -28.34 12.71
CA ILE A 14 2.20 -27.16 13.25
C ILE A 14 3.14 -25.96 13.39
N ALA A 15 4.35 -26.17 13.89
CA ALA A 15 5.35 -25.10 14.02
C ALA A 15 5.73 -24.51 12.65
N PHE A 16 5.94 -25.36 11.63
CA PHE A 16 6.27 -24.92 10.27
C PHE A 16 5.14 -24.10 9.61
N VAL A 17 3.88 -24.46 9.85
CA VAL A 17 2.72 -23.70 9.33
C VAL A 17 2.55 -22.37 10.06
N ALA A 18 2.83 -22.30 11.36
CA ALA A 18 2.71 -21.08 12.15
C ALA A 18 3.74 -19.99 11.74
N ASP A 19 4.98 -20.38 11.43
CA ASP A 19 6.03 -19.47 10.95
C ASP A 19 5.70 -18.84 9.58
N GLY A 20 5.05 -19.59 8.68
CA GLY A 20 4.65 -19.09 7.36
C GLY A 20 3.54 -18.04 7.38
N LEU A 21 2.74 -17.98 8.45
CA LEU A 21 1.54 -17.13 8.52
C LEU A 21 1.84 -15.68 8.95
N MET A 22 3.04 -15.38 9.44
CA MET A 22 3.37 -14.06 10.01
C MET A 22 3.95 -13.04 9.00
N ALA A 23 4.16 -13.43 7.74
CA ALA A 23 4.93 -12.64 6.77
C ALA A 23 4.13 -11.55 6.00
N THR A 24 2.83 -11.38 6.24
CA THR A 24 2.01 -10.39 5.51
C THR A 24 1.61 -9.20 6.38
N ARG A 25 2.60 -8.48 6.92
CA ARG A 25 2.34 -7.10 7.35
C ARG A 25 2.21 -6.21 6.11
N SER A 26 0.98 -5.94 5.67
CA SER A 26 0.75 -4.78 4.81
C SER A 26 1.15 -3.53 5.59
N ARG A 27 1.94 -2.65 4.96
CA ARG A 27 2.08 -1.29 5.47
C ARG A 27 0.69 -0.66 5.44
N ALA A 28 0.23 -0.12 6.56
CA ALA A 28 -0.95 0.71 6.56
C ALA A 28 -0.75 1.83 5.54
N ASP A 29 -1.79 2.15 4.77
CA ASP A 29 -1.76 3.28 3.86
C ASP A 29 -1.50 4.54 4.71
N GLU A 30 -0.38 5.20 4.46
CA GLU A 30 -0.03 6.43 5.17
C GLU A 30 -1.06 7.49 4.76
N VAL A 31 -1.59 8.23 5.72
CA VAL A 31 -2.60 9.24 5.42
C VAL A 31 -1.94 10.34 4.59
N VAL A 32 -2.22 10.33 3.28
CA VAL A 32 -1.69 11.33 2.35
C VAL A 32 -2.37 12.67 2.59
N ASP A 33 -1.60 13.70 2.93
CA ASP A 33 -2.11 15.06 3.02
C ASP A 33 -2.16 15.68 1.62
N TYR A 34 -3.37 15.85 1.09
CA TYR A 34 -3.58 16.42 -0.24
C TYR A 34 -2.91 17.79 -0.42
N VAL A 35 -2.94 18.67 0.59
CA VAL A 35 -2.44 20.04 0.47
C VAL A 35 -0.91 20.06 0.48
N LEU A 36 -0.29 19.24 1.32
CA LEU A 36 1.15 19.19 1.48
C LEU A 36 1.84 18.34 0.42
N GLU A 37 1.19 17.27 -0.05
CA GLU A 37 1.82 16.26 -0.88
C GLU A 37 1.34 16.30 -2.33
N VAL A 38 0.04 16.46 -2.58
CA VAL A 38 -0.54 16.32 -3.93
C VAL A 38 -0.64 17.66 -4.66
N LYS A 39 -1.16 18.69 -3.99
CA LYS A 39 -1.38 20.02 -4.59
C LYS A 39 -0.10 20.65 -5.20
N PRO A 40 1.10 20.54 -4.58
CA PRO A 40 2.32 21.07 -5.18
C PRO A 40 2.70 20.38 -6.50
N LEU A 41 2.38 19.09 -6.65
CA LEU A 41 2.64 18.34 -7.87
C LEU A 41 1.78 18.87 -9.01
N PHE A 42 0.50 19.13 -8.77
CA PHE A 42 -0.39 19.73 -9.77
C PHE A 42 0.02 21.15 -10.13
N ALA A 43 0.45 21.95 -9.15
CA ALA A 43 0.99 23.29 -9.41
C ALA A 43 2.22 23.24 -10.33
N LYS A 44 3.14 22.31 -10.10
CA LYS A 44 4.37 22.19 -10.88
C LYS A 44 4.17 21.60 -12.28
N HIS A 45 3.27 20.63 -12.42
CA HIS A 45 3.19 19.82 -13.64
C HIS A 45 1.92 20.02 -14.47
N CYS A 46 0.82 20.48 -13.88
CA CYS A 46 -0.49 20.47 -14.53
C CYS A 46 -1.06 21.88 -14.75
N GLN A 47 -0.85 22.80 -13.81
CA GLN A 47 -1.43 24.15 -13.86
C GLN A 47 -0.91 25.00 -15.03
N SER A 48 0.24 24.66 -15.63
CA SER A 48 0.73 25.34 -16.85
C SER A 48 -0.27 25.27 -18.01
N CYS A 49 -1.05 24.18 -18.09
CA CYS A 49 -2.06 23.92 -19.12
C CYS A 49 -3.50 23.86 -18.58
N HIS A 50 -3.68 23.66 -17.27
CA HIS A 50 -4.98 23.43 -16.61
C HIS A 50 -5.22 24.41 -15.44
N SER A 51 -4.78 25.65 -15.60
CA SER A 51 -5.04 26.77 -14.68
C SER A 51 -6.39 27.45 -14.97
N PRO A 52 -6.84 28.40 -14.13
CA PRO A 52 -8.00 29.24 -14.44
C PRO A 52 -7.84 30.04 -15.74
N VAL A 53 -6.61 30.43 -16.05
CA VAL A 53 -6.29 31.30 -17.20
C VAL A 53 -6.09 30.48 -18.47
N ARG A 54 -5.51 29.28 -18.36
CA ARG A 54 -5.32 28.37 -19.48
C ARG A 54 -5.93 27.01 -19.15
N GLN A 55 -7.00 26.70 -19.87
CA GLN A 55 -7.87 25.54 -19.68
C GLN A 55 -7.84 24.63 -20.90
N LYS A 56 -6.75 23.86 -21.06
CA LYS A 56 -6.66 22.91 -22.18
C LYS A 56 -7.73 21.82 -22.04
N SER A 57 -8.46 21.57 -23.12
CA SER A 57 -9.51 20.55 -23.17
C SER A 57 -10.62 20.69 -22.11
N GLY A 58 -10.81 21.89 -21.55
CA GLY A 58 -11.85 22.17 -20.56
C GLY A 58 -11.67 21.48 -19.20
N PHE A 59 -10.46 21.01 -18.87
CA PHE A 59 -10.18 20.35 -17.60
C PHE A 59 -9.54 21.29 -16.58
N ARG A 60 -10.19 21.50 -15.43
CA ARG A 60 -9.72 22.33 -14.29
C ARG A 60 -9.09 21.46 -13.19
N ILE A 61 -7.90 21.84 -12.72
CA ILE A 61 -7.15 21.12 -11.67
C ILE A 61 -6.74 22.01 -10.49
N ASP A 62 -7.18 23.26 -10.47
CA ASP A 62 -6.79 24.29 -9.50
C ASP A 62 -7.67 24.35 -8.24
N THR A 63 -8.77 23.60 -8.22
CA THR A 63 -9.74 23.49 -7.12
C THR A 63 -9.45 22.30 -6.24
#